data_AF-A0AAU7WL23-F1
#
_entry.id   AF-A0AAU7WL23-F1
#
_cell.length_a   1.000
_cell.length_b   1.000
_cell.length_c   1.000
_cell.angle_alpha   90.00
_cell.angle_beta   90.00
_cell.angle_gamma   90.00
#
_symmetry.space_group_name_H-M   'P 1'
#
loop_
_entity.id
_entity.type
_entity.pdbx_description
1 polymer ?
#
loop_
_entity_poly.entity_id
_entity_poly.type
_entity_poly.pdbx_seq_one_letter_code
_entity_poly.pdbx_strand_id
1 'polypeptide(L)'
;MYYKKFSERIQEAIQEYKDKRISEAEYLNRMKDIMNDYRRGESSERYPEIIKENRNAQAFYGVTKDILSETTETAASYDTNTLGDLALKIDEIIQEHQKVDWHDNVEIHNRIAQELDDLLFDFKEKHNLDIDFDTIDKIIEQIKTVALRRY
;
A
#
# COMPACT_ATOMS: atom_id res chain seq x y z
N MET A 1 27.59 1.90 0.36
CA MET A 1 26.48 2.57 1.08
C MET A 1 25.21 1.86 0.67
N TYR A 2 24.58 1.11 1.58
CA TYR A 2 23.32 0.41 1.30
C TYR A 2 22.17 1.38 1.58
N TYR A 3 21.43 1.76 0.55
CA TYR A 3 20.16 2.45 0.72
C TYR A 3 19.13 1.39 1.16
N LYS A 4 18.55 1.54 2.34
CA LYS A 4 17.45 0.66 2.80
C LYS A 4 16.29 0.80 1.81
N LYS A 5 15.68 -0.32 1.44
CA LYS A 5 14.51 -0.33 0.54
C LYS A 5 13.33 0.39 1.20
N PHE A 6 12.39 0.86 0.38
CA PHE A 6 11.22 1.62 0.84
C PHE A 6 10.41 0.88 1.91
N SER A 7 10.10 -0.39 1.64
CA SER A 7 9.47 -1.35 2.56
C SER A 7 10.19 -1.50 3.89
N GLU A 8 11.51 -1.70 3.88
CA GLU A 8 12.34 -1.85 5.08
C GLU A 8 12.28 -0.60 5.96
N ARG A 9 12.32 0.59 5.34
CA ARG A 9 12.22 1.88 6.04
C ARG A 9 10.86 2.05 6.71
N ILE A 10 9.79 1.56 6.09
CA ILE A 10 8.45 1.60 6.67
C ILE A 10 8.33 0.63 7.84
N GLN A 11 8.76 -0.62 7.67
CA GLN A 11 8.70 -1.63 8.73
C GLN A 11 9.49 -1.16 9.97
N GLU A 12 10.64 -0.54 9.77
CA GLU A 12 11.43 0.06 10.84
C GLU A 12 10.64 1.17 11.56
N ALA A 13 10.02 2.10 10.83
CA ALA A 13 9.21 3.17 11.43
C ALA A 13 8.03 2.62 12.24
N ILE A 14 7.35 1.59 11.73
CA ILE A 14 6.26 0.90 12.43
C ILE A 14 6.78 0.22 13.70
N GLN A 15 7.89 -0.50 13.62
CA GLN A 15 8.44 -1.21 14.76
C GLN A 15 8.92 -0.25 15.84
N GLU A 16 9.58 0.84 15.48
CA GLU A 16 10.03 1.85 16.44
C GLU A 16 8.87 2.57 17.11
N TYR A 17 7.76 2.79 16.39
CA TYR A 17 6.53 3.33 16.99
C TYR A 17 5.87 2.31 17.94
N LYS A 18 5.75 1.04 17.54
CA LYS A 18 5.22 -0.05 18.39
C LYS A 18 6.05 -0.25 19.66
N ASP A 19 7.37 -0.15 19.53
CA ASP A 19 8.31 -0.20 20.66
C ASP A 19 8.32 1.08 21.51
N LYS A 20 7.48 2.08 21.20
CA LYS A 20 7.41 3.40 21.84
C LYS A 20 8.74 4.15 21.87
N ARG A 21 9.63 3.84 20.91
CA ARG A 21 10.93 4.53 20.75
C ARG A 21 10.77 5.89 20.10
N ILE A 22 9.71 6.08 19.32
CA ILE A 22 9.34 7.36 18.70
C ILE A 22 7.90 7.74 19.05
N SER A 23 7.66 9.05 19.09
CA SER A 23 6.32 9.61 19.23
C SER A 23 5.49 9.42 17.96
N GLU A 24 4.18 9.58 18.08
CA GLU A 24 3.25 9.57 16.94
C GLU A 24 3.58 10.65 15.91
N ALA A 25 3.95 11.85 16.36
CA ALA A 25 4.37 12.94 15.47
C ALA A 25 5.65 12.59 14.70
N GLU A 26 6.62 11.94 15.34
CA GLU A 26 7.85 11.47 14.70
C GLU A 26 7.59 10.32 13.73
N TYR A 27 6.72 9.37 14.09
CA TYR A 27 6.27 8.31 13.19
C TYR A 27 5.62 8.91 11.93
N LEU A 28 4.70 9.85 12.11
CA LEU A 28 4.02 10.52 11.01
C LEU A 28 5.01 11.22 10.07
N ASN A 29 5.98 11.96 10.63
CA ASN A 29 7.02 12.66 9.89
C ASN A 29 7.97 11.69 9.16
N ARG A 30 8.46 10.64 9.82
CA ARG A 30 9.32 9.63 9.17
C ARG A 30 8.63 8.99 7.98
N MET A 31 7.38 8.57 8.16
CA MET A 31 6.60 8.02 7.07
C MET A 31 6.37 9.05 5.95
N LYS A 32 6.32 10.37 6.25
CA LYS A 32 6.17 11.43 5.22
C LYS A 32 7.45 11.52 4.38
N ASP A 33 8.60 11.46 5.03
CA ASP A 33 9.90 11.51 4.37
C ASP A 33 10.14 10.26 3.52
N ILE A 34 9.82 9.08 4.05
CA ILE A 34 9.90 7.81 3.31
C ILE A 34 9.05 7.86 2.04
N MET A 35 7.82 8.40 2.13
CA MET A 35 6.93 8.58 0.97
C MET A 35 7.42 9.65 -0.02
N ASN A 36 7.99 10.76 0.47
CA ASN A 36 8.54 11.80 -0.39
C ASN A 36 9.78 11.31 -1.15
N ASP A 37 10.61 10.50 -0.51
CA ASP A 37 11.77 9.87 -1.15
C ASP A 37 11.33 8.87 -2.23
N TYR A 38 10.29 8.06 -1.96
CA TYR A 38 9.69 7.17 -2.95
C TYR A 38 9.21 7.95 -4.20
N ARG A 39 8.41 8.99 -3.98
CA ARG A 39 7.91 9.88 -5.04
C ARG A 39 9.02 10.59 -5.84
N ARG A 40 10.18 10.83 -5.22
CA ARG A 40 11.34 11.48 -5.88
C ARG A 40 12.22 10.49 -6.64
N GLY A 41 12.24 9.22 -6.22
CA GLY A 41 12.97 8.14 -6.89
C GLY A 41 12.30 7.66 -8.18
N GLU A 42 10.98 7.80 -8.31
CA GLU A 42 10.22 7.45 -9.51
C GLU A 42 10.18 8.60 -10.53
N SER A 43 11.22 8.71 -11.35
CA SER A 43 11.15 9.47 -12.61
C SER A 43 11.31 8.58 -13.86
N SER A 44 11.10 7.27 -13.73
CA SER A 44 11.20 6.32 -14.85
C SER A 44 10.33 5.06 -14.76
N GLU A 45 9.42 4.91 -13.79
CA GLU A 45 8.49 3.77 -13.79
C GLU A 45 7.42 3.94 -14.88
N ARG A 46 7.32 2.95 -15.78
CA ARG A 46 6.20 2.84 -16.72
C ARG A 46 5.00 2.26 -15.97
N TYR A 47 4.08 3.12 -15.56
CA TYR A 47 2.77 2.68 -15.08
C TYR A 47 1.93 2.09 -16.22
N PRO A 48 1.04 1.14 -15.93
CA PRO A 48 0.03 0.70 -16.90
C PRO A 48 -0.91 1.88 -17.23
N GLU A 49 -1.38 1.94 -18.49
CA GLU A 49 -2.17 3.09 -18.99
C GLU A 49 -3.44 3.33 -18.16
N ILE A 50 -4.00 2.29 -17.55
CA ILE A 50 -5.21 2.35 -16.72
C ILE A 50 -5.04 3.22 -15.46
N ILE A 51 -3.82 3.36 -14.91
CA ILE A 51 -3.55 4.17 -13.69
C ILE A 51 -2.71 5.41 -13.98
N LYS A 52 -2.36 5.65 -15.24
CA LYS A 52 -1.42 6.69 -15.63
C LYS A 52 -1.83 8.11 -15.23
N GLU A 53 -3.13 8.37 -15.17
CA GLU A 53 -3.68 9.66 -14.74
C GLU A 53 -4.15 9.67 -13.27
N ASN A 54 -4.13 8.50 -12.58
CA ASN A 54 -4.56 8.38 -11.18
C ASN A 54 -3.36 8.27 -10.23
N ARG A 55 -2.96 9.40 -9.64
CA ARG A 55 -1.82 9.50 -8.72
C ARG A 55 -1.98 8.75 -7.40
N ASN A 56 -3.21 8.44 -6.99
CA ASN A 56 -3.47 7.66 -5.79
C ASN A 56 -3.35 6.18 -6.10
N ALA A 57 -3.97 5.72 -7.19
CA ALA A 57 -3.77 4.37 -7.71
C ALA A 57 -2.29 4.07 -8.03
N GLN A 58 -1.52 5.01 -8.59
CA GLN A 58 -0.07 4.83 -8.78
C GLN A 58 0.67 4.53 -7.46
N ALA A 59 0.26 5.19 -6.38
CA ALA A 59 0.86 4.96 -5.08
C ALA A 59 0.54 3.58 -4.52
N PHE A 60 -0.73 3.16 -4.65
CA PHE A 60 -1.16 1.83 -4.24
C PHE A 60 -0.51 0.74 -5.09
N TYR A 61 -0.39 0.96 -6.40
CA TYR A 61 0.35 0.09 -7.32
C TYR A 61 1.78 -0.13 -6.84
N GLY A 62 2.50 0.94 -6.56
CA GLY A 62 3.88 0.88 -6.08
C GLY A 62 4.03 0.09 -4.78
N VAL A 63 3.18 0.39 -3.79
CA VAL A 63 3.15 -0.30 -2.50
C VAL A 63 2.87 -1.80 -2.65
N THR A 64 1.84 -2.15 -3.40
CA THR A 64 1.45 -3.56 -3.59
C THR A 64 2.51 -4.31 -4.38
N LYS A 65 3.09 -3.69 -5.42
CA LYS A 65 4.21 -4.24 -6.21
C LYS A 65 5.41 -4.57 -5.33
N ASP A 66 5.83 -3.61 -4.50
CA ASP A 66 6.99 -3.75 -3.63
C ASP A 66 6.79 -4.92 -2.66
N ILE A 67 5.66 -4.97 -1.95
CA ILE A 67 5.39 -6.01 -0.95
C ILE A 67 5.28 -7.40 -1.60
N LEU A 68 4.58 -7.52 -2.73
CA LEU A 68 4.45 -8.81 -3.42
C LEU A 68 5.79 -9.31 -3.98
N SER A 69 6.65 -8.40 -4.45
CA SER A 69 7.99 -8.75 -4.95
C SER A 69 8.95 -9.24 -3.87
N GLU A 70 8.66 -8.93 -2.59
CA GLU A 70 9.49 -9.33 -1.45
C GLU A 70 9.09 -10.68 -0.86
N THR A 71 7.80 -11.00 -0.96
CA THR A 71 7.17 -12.11 -0.24
C THR A 71 6.98 -13.34 -1.12
N THR A 72 7.01 -13.16 -2.45
CA THR A 72 6.68 -14.23 -3.39
C THR A 72 7.66 -14.28 -4.57
N GLU A 73 7.98 -15.48 -5.05
CA GLU A 73 8.52 -15.68 -6.41
C GLU A 73 7.44 -15.42 -7.50
N THR A 74 6.22 -15.03 -7.12
CA THR A 74 5.09 -14.79 -8.04
C THR A 74 5.15 -13.48 -8.82
N ALA A 75 6.24 -12.71 -8.74
CA ALA A 75 6.45 -11.55 -9.63
C ALA A 75 6.33 -11.90 -11.13
N ALA A 76 6.46 -13.18 -11.50
CA ALA A 76 6.26 -13.69 -12.86
C ALA A 76 4.83 -14.16 -13.19
N SER A 77 3.89 -14.16 -12.23
CA SER A 77 2.56 -14.80 -12.35
C SER A 77 1.42 -13.85 -12.72
N TYR A 78 1.63 -12.54 -12.66
CA TYR A 78 0.64 -11.52 -13.05
C TYR A 78 1.30 -10.38 -13.83
N ASP A 79 0.59 -9.83 -14.81
CA ASP A 79 1.10 -8.73 -15.63
C ASP A 79 0.95 -7.35 -14.95
N THR A 80 1.58 -6.34 -15.55
CA THR A 80 1.56 -4.97 -15.02
C THR A 80 0.18 -4.31 -15.04
N ASN A 81 -0.70 -4.67 -15.99
CA ASN A 81 -2.07 -4.15 -16.03
C ASN A 81 -2.91 -4.77 -14.92
N THR A 82 -2.74 -6.05 -14.65
CA THR A 82 -3.43 -6.77 -13.57
C THR A 82 -3.17 -6.11 -12.21
N LEU A 83 -1.93 -5.73 -11.95
CA LEU A 83 -1.59 -5.01 -10.73
C LEU A 83 -2.11 -3.56 -10.74
N GLY A 84 -2.19 -2.92 -11.92
CA GLY A 84 -2.83 -1.62 -12.06
C GLY A 84 -4.34 -1.67 -11.79
N ASP A 85 -5.03 -2.72 -12.22
CA ASP A 85 -6.46 -2.91 -11.97
C ASP A 85 -6.73 -3.10 -10.48
N LEU A 86 -5.87 -3.87 -9.80
CA LEU A 86 -5.92 -4.00 -8.35
C LEU A 86 -5.75 -2.64 -7.67
N ALA A 87 -4.78 -1.84 -8.11
CA ALA A 87 -4.53 -0.52 -7.56
C ALA A 87 -5.68 0.48 -7.78
N LEU A 88 -6.39 0.39 -8.91
CA LEU A 88 -7.60 1.18 -9.14
C LEU A 88 -8.73 0.78 -8.20
N LYS A 89 -8.97 -0.52 -8.02
CA LYS A 89 -10.02 -1.00 -7.11
C LYS A 89 -9.74 -0.62 -5.66
N ILE A 90 -8.48 -0.67 -5.25
CA ILE A 90 -8.05 -0.14 -3.95
C ILE A 90 -8.43 1.34 -3.84
N ASP A 91 -8.11 2.13 -4.87
CA ASP A 91 -8.44 3.55 -4.89
C ASP A 91 -9.94 3.83 -4.78
N GLU A 92 -10.76 3.05 -5.52
CA GLU A 92 -12.22 3.12 -5.49
C GLU A 92 -12.78 2.85 -4.08
N ILE A 93 -12.33 1.78 -3.41
CA ILE A 93 -12.76 1.43 -2.04
C ILE A 93 -12.49 2.59 -1.08
N ILE A 94 -11.29 3.17 -1.14
CA ILE A 94 -10.92 4.32 -0.30
C ILE A 94 -11.80 5.54 -0.63
N GLN A 95 -12.02 5.82 -1.91
CA GLN A 95 -12.83 6.97 -2.36
C GLN A 95 -14.31 6.87 -1.93
N GLU A 96 -14.85 5.66 -1.82
CA GLU A 96 -16.21 5.44 -1.33
C GLU A 96 -16.33 5.77 0.16
N HIS A 97 -15.30 5.47 0.94
CA HIS A 97 -15.31 5.54 2.40
C HIS A 97 -14.81 6.88 2.97
N GLN A 98 -13.99 7.63 2.22
CA GLN A 98 -13.47 8.94 2.64
C GLN A 98 -14.53 10.04 2.79
N LYS A 99 -15.76 9.84 2.29
CA LYS A 99 -16.82 10.87 2.27
C LYS A 99 -17.45 11.12 3.64
N VAL A 100 -17.12 10.29 4.62
CA VAL A 100 -17.52 10.39 6.03
C VAL A 100 -16.27 10.78 6.83
N ASP A 101 -16.39 11.36 8.04
CA ASP A 101 -15.25 11.69 8.93
C ASP A 101 -14.40 10.44 9.26
N TRP A 102 -13.56 10.01 8.31
CA TRP A 102 -12.96 8.70 8.29
C TRP A 102 -11.60 8.67 8.97
N HIS A 103 -10.90 9.81 9.03
CA HIS A 103 -9.55 9.91 9.60
C HIS A 103 -9.42 9.34 11.01
N ASP A 104 -10.45 9.51 11.84
CA ASP A 104 -10.46 9.03 13.24
C ASP A 104 -11.51 7.92 13.48
N ASN A 105 -12.25 7.50 12.44
CA ASN A 105 -13.35 6.55 12.59
C ASN A 105 -12.88 5.11 12.38
N VAL A 106 -12.68 4.43 13.52
CA VAL A 106 -12.27 3.01 13.58
C VAL A 106 -13.23 2.09 12.82
N GLU A 107 -14.53 2.36 12.79
CA GLU A 107 -15.49 1.53 12.06
C GLU A 107 -15.25 1.62 10.55
N ILE A 108 -14.93 2.82 10.04
CA ILE A 108 -14.61 3.02 8.63
C ILE A 108 -13.26 2.36 8.30
N HIS A 109 -12.27 2.47 9.17
CA HIS A 109 -10.99 1.78 8.97
C HIS A 109 -11.14 0.26 8.93
N ASN A 110 -11.98 -0.31 9.79
CA ASN A 110 -12.25 -1.75 9.80
C ASN A 110 -13.00 -2.18 8.54
N ARG A 111 -13.95 -1.37 8.07
CA ARG A 111 -14.68 -1.64 6.83
C ARG A 111 -13.78 -1.58 5.60
N ILE A 112 -12.93 -0.56 5.50
CA ILE A 112 -11.90 -0.48 4.46
C ILE A 112 -10.99 -1.70 4.53
N ALA A 113 -10.52 -2.08 5.72
CA ALA A 113 -9.66 -3.26 5.87
C ALA A 113 -10.35 -4.54 5.38
N GLN A 114 -11.62 -4.74 5.72
CA GLN A 114 -12.39 -5.90 5.28
C GLN A 114 -12.58 -5.92 3.75
N GLU A 115 -12.95 -4.80 3.14
CA GLU A 115 -13.13 -4.72 1.68
C GLU A 115 -11.81 -4.90 0.92
N LEU A 116 -10.69 -4.43 1.49
CA LEU A 116 -9.36 -4.69 0.95
C LEU A 116 -8.92 -6.15 1.12
N ASP A 117 -9.25 -6.78 2.24
CA ASP A 117 -8.99 -8.21 2.48
C ASP A 117 -9.73 -9.09 1.46
N ASP A 118 -11.03 -8.86 1.31
CA ASP A 118 -11.86 -9.55 0.31
C ASP A 118 -11.29 -9.36 -1.11
N LEU A 119 -10.92 -8.12 -1.47
CA LEU A 119 -10.32 -7.81 -2.77
C LEU A 119 -8.98 -8.54 -3.01
N LEU A 120 -8.11 -8.59 -2.01
CA LEU A 120 -6.80 -9.23 -2.10
C LEU A 120 -6.92 -10.75 -2.13
N PHE A 121 -7.89 -11.31 -1.41
CA PHE A 121 -8.18 -12.74 -1.43
C PHE A 121 -8.75 -13.17 -2.80
N ASP A 122 -9.70 -12.41 -3.35
CA ASP A 122 -10.21 -12.63 -4.70
C ASP A 122 -9.11 -12.51 -5.76
N PHE A 123 -8.22 -11.54 -5.61
CA PHE A 123 -7.07 -11.37 -6.50
C PHE A 123 -6.13 -12.58 -6.44
N LYS A 124 -5.82 -13.05 -5.22
CA LYS A 124 -5.01 -14.24 -4.98
C LYS A 124 -5.62 -15.47 -5.66
N GLU A 125 -6.89 -15.77 -5.43
CA GLU A 125 -7.60 -16.91 -6.02
C GLU A 125 -7.66 -16.82 -7.54
N LYS A 126 -8.06 -15.66 -8.08
CA LYS A 126 -8.22 -15.44 -9.52
C LYS A 126 -6.91 -15.63 -10.29
N HIS A 127 -5.79 -15.21 -9.71
CA HIS A 127 -4.48 -15.28 -10.34
C HIS A 127 -3.63 -16.47 -9.84
N ASN A 128 -4.22 -17.33 -9.01
CA ASN A 128 -3.59 -18.53 -8.43
C ASN A 128 -2.23 -18.20 -7.77
N LEU A 129 -2.21 -17.11 -7.00
CA LEU A 129 -1.01 -16.60 -6.33
C LEU A 129 -0.87 -17.25 -4.95
N ASP A 130 0.36 -17.54 -4.56
CA ASP A 130 0.65 -18.03 -3.21
C ASP A 130 0.99 -16.86 -2.29
N ILE A 131 -0.04 -16.07 -1.94
CA ILE A 131 0.06 -14.96 -1.00
C ILE A 131 -0.44 -15.43 0.35
N ASP A 132 0.42 -15.36 1.37
CA ASP A 132 0.06 -15.68 2.75
C ASP A 132 -0.72 -14.54 3.43
N PHE A 133 -1.41 -14.86 4.53
CA PHE A 133 -2.23 -13.88 5.25
C PHE A 133 -1.41 -12.74 5.86
N ASP A 134 -0.19 -12.98 6.34
CA ASP A 134 0.65 -11.91 6.90
C ASP A 134 1.05 -10.90 5.81
N THR A 135 1.19 -11.36 4.56
CA THR A 135 1.44 -10.51 3.41
C THR A 135 0.22 -9.68 3.03
N ILE A 136 -0.98 -10.26 3.08
CA ILE A 136 -2.25 -9.53 2.87
C ILE A 136 -2.40 -8.42 3.93
N ASP A 137 -2.22 -8.76 5.21
CA ASP A 137 -2.29 -7.79 6.32
C ASP A 137 -1.30 -6.63 6.14
N LYS A 138 -0.07 -6.94 5.71
CA LYS A 138 0.94 -5.91 5.42
C LYS A 138 0.49 -4.96 4.31
N ILE A 139 -0.08 -5.50 3.22
CA ILE A 139 -0.58 -4.68 2.10
C ILE A 139 -1.70 -3.76 2.59
N ILE A 140 -2.67 -4.28 3.33
CA ILE A 140 -3.82 -3.52 3.86
C ILE A 140 -3.33 -2.37 4.74
N GLU A 141 -2.43 -2.64 5.69
CA GLU A 141 -1.92 -1.62 6.61
C GLU A 141 -1.11 -0.53 5.89
N GLN A 142 -0.37 -0.89 4.84
CA GLN A 142 0.35 0.08 4.02
C GLN A 142 -0.60 0.94 3.20
N ILE A 143 -1.60 0.34 2.55
CA ILE A 143 -2.62 1.07 1.79
C ILE A 143 -3.33 2.07 2.69
N LYS A 144 -3.82 1.65 3.87
CA LYS A 144 -4.49 2.55 4.84
C LYS A 144 -3.59 3.70 5.25
N THR A 145 -2.31 3.43 5.54
CA THR A 145 -1.35 4.47 5.91
C THR A 145 -1.13 5.48 4.78
N VAL A 146 -1.05 5.01 3.54
CA VAL A 146 -0.87 5.86 2.35
C VAL A 146 -2.14 6.66 2.06
N ALA A 147 -3.31 6.04 2.20
CA ALA A 147 -4.62 6.63 1.99
C ALA A 147 -4.85 7.81 2.94
N LEU A 148 -4.62 7.62 4.26
CA LEU A 148 -4.80 8.64 5.31
C LEU A 148 -4.00 9.95 5.11
N ARG A 149 -3.04 9.94 4.17
CA ARG A 149 -2.15 11.08 3.87
C ARG A 149 -2.47 11.76 2.55
N ARG A 150 -3.19 11.06 1.67
CA ARG A 150 -3.45 11.47 0.28
C ARG A 150 -4.88 11.95 0.08
N TYR A 151 -5.78 11.44 0.92
CA TYR A 151 -7.16 11.83 1.07
C TYR A 151 -7.30 12.65 2.35
#